data_AF-A2R4Z0-F1
#
_entry.id   AF-A2R4Z0-F1
#
_cell.length_a   1.000
_cell.length_b   1.000
_cell.length_c   1.000
_cell.angle_alpha   90.00
_cell.angle_beta   90.00
_cell.angle_gamma   90.00
#
_symmetry.space_group_name_H-M   'P 1'
#
loop_
_entity.id
_entity.type
_entity.pdbx_description
1 polymer ?
#
loop_
_entity_poly.entity_id
_entity_poly.type
_entity_poly.pdbx_seq_one_letter_code
_entity_poly.pdbx_strand_id
1 'polypeptide(L)'
;MDRATHVIDPDGEVMIVLQNPNAPFAELGEALTSDNLAYTLPGPSDEIQNSAEGIEALRNEPTKAPKKRKKKKKKVSTSGGRAVHIPSEPIHLSIEESAPGWPAAEAPVAEPAEHPAEEPAEEPAEEPAEEPAEEAAEEPAEEPGEGPVVEENCFRILVSAKHLILASSVFKKILTGGWKESITYLRKGSVEISADSWDIDALLIMLRIIHCQSHQIPRKLTLEMLAKVAVLADYYDCRKAVIFFADTWINALDETIPATYSRDLILWLWVAWYFHHPANFKEATSTAMSLSNGWIGNLGLPIPEKIIRSMNDKRQGAIAGLIFQLEETRDELQNGSKGCGFECSSIMYGALTKEMHLNALLSLRPVAPFPDLNYRSLVQKVLSFRSPVWYGQFSYYSSYQHNCQYSTFKLLFDVLEDTIEGHDLKDSIKV
;
A
#
# COMPACT_ATOMS: atom_id res chain seq x y z
N MET A 1 39.45 3.24 -26.36
CA MET A 1 38.71 4.37 -25.74
C MET A 1 37.84 4.88 -26.84
N ASP A 2 36.61 4.40 -26.80
CA ASP A 2 35.77 4.35 -27.98
C ASP A 2 34.84 5.55 -27.92
N ARG A 3 34.38 6.01 -29.08
CA ARG A 3 33.91 7.39 -29.22
C ARG A 3 32.69 7.65 -28.33
N ALA A 4 32.74 8.75 -27.57
CA ALA A 4 31.59 9.20 -26.78
C ALA A 4 30.37 9.43 -27.70
N THR A 5 29.25 8.77 -27.39
CA THR A 5 27.95 8.94 -28.06
C THR A 5 27.31 10.28 -27.69
N HIS A 6 27.52 10.71 -26.44
CA HIS A 6 27.02 11.94 -25.87
C HIS A 6 28.16 12.64 -25.13
N VAL A 7 28.25 13.97 -25.29
CA VAL A 7 29.20 14.81 -24.58
C VAL A 7 28.41 15.87 -23.83
N ILE A 8 28.42 15.76 -22.49
CA ILE A 8 27.85 16.78 -21.60
C ILE A 8 28.96 17.75 -21.20
N ASP A 9 30.15 17.25 -20.89
CA ASP A 9 31.34 18.07 -20.62
C ASP A 9 32.48 17.70 -21.60
N PRO A 10 32.88 18.59 -22.53
CA PRO A 10 33.96 18.31 -23.49
C PRO A 10 35.33 18.12 -22.83
N ASP A 11 35.56 18.75 -21.68
CA ASP A 11 36.78 18.62 -20.86
C ASP A 11 36.59 17.56 -19.75
N GLY A 12 35.53 16.74 -19.86
CA GLY A 12 35.12 15.76 -18.85
C GLY A 12 36.11 14.61 -18.66
N GLU A 13 36.27 14.17 -17.42
CA GLU A 13 37.22 13.12 -17.04
C GLU A 13 36.57 11.72 -16.91
N VAL A 14 35.23 11.64 -16.96
CA VAL A 14 34.46 10.43 -16.63
C VAL A 14 33.60 10.02 -17.82
N MET A 15 33.72 8.75 -18.21
CA MET A 15 32.92 8.12 -19.25
C MET A 15 31.89 7.18 -18.62
N ILE A 16 30.63 7.58 -18.57
CA ILE A 16 29.55 6.69 -18.14
C ILE A 16 29.19 5.78 -19.33
N VAL A 17 29.25 4.47 -19.13
CA VAL A 17 28.90 3.44 -20.13
C VAL A 17 27.58 2.81 -19.70
N LEU A 18 26.46 3.27 -20.28
CA LEU A 18 25.13 2.72 -20.07
C LEU A 18 24.91 1.50 -20.98
N GLN A 19 24.63 0.35 -20.37
CA GLN A 19 24.15 -0.87 -21.03
C GLN A 19 22.63 -1.02 -20.85
N ASN A 20 22.00 -1.81 -21.71
CA ASN A 20 20.56 -2.11 -21.71
C ASN A 20 19.65 -0.86 -21.55
N PRO A 21 19.82 0.18 -22.39
CA PRO A 21 19.05 1.40 -22.29
C PRO A 21 17.55 1.13 -22.45
N ASN A 22 16.74 1.81 -21.64
CA ASN A 22 15.27 1.76 -21.69
C ASN A 22 14.67 0.38 -21.34
N ALA A 23 15.24 -0.31 -20.35
CA ALA A 23 14.64 -1.51 -19.77
C ALA A 23 13.20 -1.24 -19.23
N PRO A 24 12.35 -2.28 -19.11
CA PRO A 24 10.96 -2.11 -18.66
C PRO A 24 10.87 -1.47 -17.28
N PHE A 25 9.97 -0.48 -17.15
CA PHE A 25 9.88 0.37 -15.97
C PHE A 25 8.51 0.26 -15.30
N ALA A 26 8.49 -0.05 -14.01
CA ALA A 26 7.29 -0.11 -13.17
C ALA A 26 6.13 -0.93 -13.81
N GLU A 27 6.41 -2.15 -14.23
CA GLU A 27 5.41 -3.02 -14.84
C GLU A 27 4.37 -3.53 -13.83
N LEU A 28 3.10 -3.59 -14.25
CA LEU A 28 2.01 -4.15 -13.48
C LEU A 28 1.85 -5.63 -13.86
N GLY A 29 2.23 -6.54 -12.98
CA GLY A 29 2.18 -7.99 -13.26
C GLY A 29 0.76 -8.49 -13.56
N GLU A 30 0.67 -9.46 -14.49
CA GLU A 30 -0.58 -10.01 -15.05
C GLU A 30 -1.60 -10.53 -14.01
N ALA A 31 -1.12 -10.85 -12.80
CA ALA A 31 -1.95 -11.28 -11.66
C ALA A 31 -2.99 -10.25 -11.18
N LEU A 32 -3.02 -9.04 -11.74
CA LEU A 32 -3.99 -7.99 -11.44
C LEU A 32 -4.96 -7.67 -12.60
N THR A 33 -4.85 -8.33 -13.75
CA THR A 33 -5.80 -8.22 -14.88
C THR A 33 -6.77 -9.40 -14.89
N SER A 34 -7.76 -9.35 -13.99
CA SER A 34 -8.73 -10.43 -13.72
C SER A 34 -9.84 -10.59 -14.77
N ASP A 35 -9.50 -10.67 -16.06
CA ASP A 35 -10.46 -10.93 -17.17
C ASP A 35 -10.39 -12.36 -17.73
N ASN A 36 -9.34 -13.14 -17.39
CA ASN A 36 -9.11 -14.49 -17.93
C ASN A 36 -9.13 -15.59 -16.87
N LEU A 37 -10.24 -15.71 -16.12
CA LEU A 37 -10.47 -16.84 -15.23
C LEU A 37 -11.89 -17.41 -15.34
N ALA A 38 -12.30 -17.69 -16.59
CA ALA A 38 -13.52 -18.43 -16.92
C ALA A 38 -13.41 -19.91 -16.50
N TYR A 39 -13.43 -20.18 -15.18
CA TYR A 39 -13.49 -21.53 -14.66
C TYR A 39 -14.81 -22.20 -15.05
N THR A 40 -14.73 -23.20 -15.93
CA THR A 40 -15.85 -24.06 -16.30
C THR A 40 -16.38 -24.77 -15.05
N LEU A 41 -17.58 -24.39 -14.62
CA LEU A 41 -18.30 -25.11 -13.56
C LEU A 41 -18.51 -26.57 -13.99
N PRO A 42 -18.17 -27.56 -13.14
CA PRO A 42 -18.72 -28.90 -13.29
C PRO A 42 -20.25 -28.83 -13.25
N GLY A 43 -20.91 -29.53 -14.17
CA GLY A 43 -22.38 -29.66 -14.14
C GLY A 43 -22.85 -30.34 -12.85
N PRO A 44 -24.11 -30.09 -12.42
CA PRO A 44 -24.66 -30.76 -11.25
C PRO A 44 -24.74 -32.28 -11.48
N SER A 45 -24.13 -33.06 -10.59
CA SER A 45 -24.22 -34.52 -10.62
C SER A 45 -25.63 -35.02 -10.32
N ASP A 46 -26.14 -35.94 -11.14
CA ASP A 46 -27.43 -36.61 -10.94
C ASP A 46 -27.41 -37.57 -9.74
N GLU A 47 -27.85 -37.15 -8.55
CA GLU A 47 -28.03 -38.11 -7.43
C GLU A 47 -29.10 -37.76 -6.37
N ILE A 48 -30.22 -37.13 -6.76
CA ILE A 48 -31.46 -37.17 -5.94
C ILE A 48 -32.69 -37.48 -6.80
N GLN A 49 -33.09 -38.76 -6.82
CA GLN A 49 -34.43 -39.22 -7.17
C GLN A 49 -34.97 -40.12 -6.05
N ASN A 50 -36.30 -40.25 -5.97
CA ASN A 50 -37.07 -41.12 -5.07
C ASN A 50 -37.17 -40.71 -3.59
N SER A 51 -38.18 -39.90 -3.26
CA SER A 51 -39.16 -40.22 -2.19
C SER A 51 -40.30 -39.17 -2.15
N ALA A 52 -41.26 -39.31 -3.07
CA ALA A 52 -42.38 -38.37 -3.21
C ALA A 52 -43.76 -39.06 -3.25
N GLU A 53 -43.90 -40.21 -2.57
CA GLU A 53 -45.18 -40.87 -2.29
C GLU A 53 -45.25 -41.15 -0.78
N GLY A 54 -46.35 -40.80 -0.10
CA GLY A 54 -46.52 -41.18 1.31
C GLY A 54 -47.42 -40.33 2.21
N ILE A 55 -47.81 -39.09 1.85
CA ILE A 55 -48.73 -38.27 2.67
C ILE A 55 -49.83 -37.62 1.80
N GLU A 56 -50.65 -38.46 1.16
CA GLU A 56 -51.98 -38.05 0.66
C GLU A 56 -53.08 -39.00 1.17
N ALA A 57 -53.27 -39.00 2.48
CA ALA A 57 -54.38 -39.68 3.15
C ALA A 57 -54.88 -38.86 4.35
N LEU A 58 -56.16 -38.99 4.68
CA LEU A 58 -56.83 -38.40 5.84
C LEU A 58 -57.00 -36.86 5.82
N ARG A 59 -57.80 -36.38 4.86
CA ARG A 59 -58.61 -35.15 5.04
C ARG A 59 -60.10 -35.49 4.90
N ASN A 60 -60.95 -34.71 5.56
CA ASN A 60 -62.41 -34.84 5.69
C ASN A 60 -62.85 -35.93 6.69
N GLU A 61 -63.86 -35.81 7.57
CA GLU A 61 -64.75 -34.72 8.10
C GLU A 61 -65.64 -35.39 9.22
N PRO A 62 -66.62 -34.78 9.94
CA PRO A 62 -66.74 -33.41 10.49
C PRO A 62 -67.36 -33.30 11.92
N THR A 63 -67.46 -32.06 12.45
CA THR A 63 -68.33 -31.58 13.58
C THR A 63 -67.96 -32.04 15.03
N LYS A 64 -68.29 -31.35 16.15
CA LYS A 64 -69.29 -30.32 16.52
C LYS A 64 -68.75 -29.32 17.57
N ALA A 65 -69.40 -28.16 17.72
CA ALA A 65 -69.15 -27.20 18.81
C ALA A 65 -70.21 -27.25 19.94
N PRO A 66 -69.88 -26.79 21.17
CA PRO A 66 -70.91 -26.14 22.00
C PRO A 66 -70.46 -24.86 22.75
N LYS A 67 -71.08 -23.74 22.36
CA LYS A 67 -71.74 -22.69 23.19
C LYS A 67 -71.13 -22.24 24.55
N LYS A 68 -70.90 -20.92 24.64
CA LYS A 68 -70.71 -20.11 25.87
C LYS A 68 -71.77 -20.38 26.95
N ARG A 69 -71.39 -20.30 28.24
CA ARG A 69 -72.30 -20.03 29.38
C ARG A 69 -71.76 -18.90 30.28
N LYS A 70 -72.60 -18.33 31.16
CA LYS A 70 -72.40 -17.03 31.84
C LYS A 70 -72.64 -17.11 33.35
N LYS A 71 -72.00 -16.20 34.11
CA LYS A 71 -72.32 -15.76 35.50
C LYS A 71 -72.00 -16.82 36.61
N LYS A 72 -71.82 -16.49 37.91
CA LYS A 72 -72.04 -15.23 38.67
C LYS A 72 -71.29 -15.23 40.04
N LYS A 73 -70.62 -14.11 40.41
CA LYS A 73 -70.42 -13.54 41.78
C LYS A 73 -69.75 -14.46 42.87
N LYS A 74 -69.22 -13.98 44.01
CA LYS A 74 -69.45 -12.76 44.82
C LYS A 74 -68.28 -12.51 45.82
N LYS A 75 -67.85 -11.25 46.04
CA LYS A 75 -67.33 -10.55 47.29
C LYS A 75 -66.36 -11.30 48.26
N VAL A 76 -65.44 -10.69 49.04
CA VAL A 76 -64.97 -9.30 49.39
C VAL A 76 -63.50 -9.45 49.91
N SER A 77 -62.62 -8.48 50.23
CA SER A 77 -62.64 -7.05 50.65
C SER A 77 -61.96 -6.13 49.59
N THR A 78 -61.36 -4.92 49.74
CA THR A 78 -60.92 -4.00 50.84
C THR A 78 -59.66 -4.41 51.65
N SER A 79 -58.70 -3.56 52.07
CA SER A 79 -58.29 -2.15 51.77
C SER A 79 -56.79 -2.17 51.36
N GLY A 80 -56.22 -1.25 50.56
CA GLY A 80 -56.00 0.17 50.85
C GLY A 80 -54.89 0.37 51.91
N GLY A 81 -53.75 1.05 51.68
CA GLY A 81 -53.21 1.68 50.46
C GLY A 81 -52.64 3.09 50.70
N ARG A 82 -51.31 3.28 50.59
CA ARG A 82 -50.65 4.60 50.48
C ARG A 82 -49.19 4.48 50.02
N ALA A 83 -48.67 5.52 49.38
CA ALA A 83 -47.24 5.74 49.10
C ALA A 83 -46.74 6.99 49.85
N VAL A 84 -45.41 7.18 49.96
CA VAL A 84 -44.73 8.45 50.29
C VAL A 84 -43.26 8.37 49.82
N HIS A 85 -42.60 9.53 49.66
CA HIS A 85 -41.26 9.70 49.07
C HIS A 85 -40.05 9.50 50.01
N ILE A 86 -38.91 9.20 49.37
CA ILE A 86 -37.54 9.75 49.52
C ILE A 86 -37.30 10.79 50.64
N PRO A 87 -36.12 10.73 51.32
CA PRO A 87 -35.19 11.86 51.31
C PRO A 87 -33.76 11.47 50.86
N SER A 88 -32.90 12.47 50.63
CA SER A 88 -31.64 12.39 49.86
C SER A 88 -30.35 12.69 50.66
N GLU A 89 -29.19 12.54 49.99
CA GLU A 89 -27.95 13.34 50.19
C GLU A 89 -27.06 13.12 51.47
N PRO A 90 -25.81 13.66 51.54
CA PRO A 90 -24.73 13.66 50.53
C PRO A 90 -23.31 13.39 51.18
N ILE A 91 -22.26 14.09 50.70
CA ILE A 91 -20.85 14.19 51.18
C ILE A 91 -19.89 13.13 50.54
N HIS A 92 -18.86 13.40 49.71
CA HIS A 92 -18.01 14.56 49.34
C HIS A 92 -16.62 14.61 50.01
N LEU A 93 -15.55 14.41 49.23
CA LEU A 93 -14.16 14.93 49.32
C LEU A 93 -13.43 14.42 48.03
N SER A 94 -12.64 15.14 47.22
CA SER A 94 -11.78 16.33 47.37
C SER A 94 -10.42 16.00 48.02
N ILE A 95 -9.24 16.42 47.52
CA ILE A 95 -8.89 17.27 46.34
C ILE A 95 -7.34 17.24 46.07
N GLU A 96 -6.85 17.76 44.93
CA GLU A 96 -5.43 18.23 44.69
C GLU A 96 -4.25 17.21 44.78
N GLU A 97 -3.02 17.44 44.26
CA GLU A 97 -2.53 18.22 43.08
C GLU A 97 -1.07 17.79 42.71
N SER A 98 -0.54 18.40 41.63
CA SER A 98 0.87 18.74 41.35
C SER A 98 1.93 17.66 41.06
N ALA A 99 2.68 17.91 39.97
CA ALA A 99 4.06 17.48 39.75
C ALA A 99 5.01 18.64 40.16
N PRO A 100 6.34 18.44 40.34
CA PRO A 100 7.24 18.35 39.16
C PRO A 100 8.53 17.52 39.40
N GLY A 101 9.43 17.49 38.39
CA GLY A 101 10.87 17.28 38.65
C GLY A 101 11.64 16.43 37.63
N TRP A 102 12.65 17.02 36.97
CA TRP A 102 13.83 16.30 36.50
C TRP A 102 14.85 16.16 37.65
N PRO A 103 15.87 15.31 37.51
CA PRO A 103 17.23 15.87 37.43
C PRO A 103 18.07 15.28 36.28
N ALA A 104 19.30 15.77 36.11
CA ALA A 104 20.23 15.37 35.06
C ALA A 104 21.64 15.06 35.61
N ALA A 105 22.38 14.24 34.84
CA ALA A 105 23.84 14.11 34.74
C ALA A 105 24.75 14.09 35.99
N GLU A 106 25.59 13.05 36.11
CA GLU A 106 27.02 13.18 36.46
C GLU A 106 27.86 12.05 35.80
N ALA A 107 29.18 12.29 35.70
CA ALA A 107 30.30 11.43 35.27
C ALA A 107 31.60 12.08 35.84
N PRO A 108 32.86 11.61 35.64
CA PRO A 108 33.37 10.42 34.93
C PRO A 108 34.34 9.56 35.82
N VAL A 109 35.62 9.37 35.42
CA VAL A 109 36.75 8.67 36.10
C VAL A 109 36.76 7.13 35.93
N ALA A 110 37.84 6.46 35.49
CA ALA A 110 39.08 6.92 34.81
C ALA A 110 39.78 5.78 34.04
N GLU A 111 40.71 6.15 33.16
CA GLU A 111 41.74 5.28 32.57
C GLU A 111 42.92 5.08 33.57
N PRO A 112 43.77 4.05 33.39
CA PRO A 112 45.02 4.33 32.65
C PRO A 112 45.46 3.20 31.70
N ALA A 113 46.26 3.58 30.70
CA ALA A 113 46.91 2.68 29.75
C ALA A 113 48.23 2.09 30.28
N GLU A 114 48.72 1.01 29.66
CA GLU A 114 50.14 0.68 29.64
C GLU A 114 50.52 -0.06 28.34
N HIS A 115 51.47 0.51 27.59
CA HIS A 115 52.30 -0.22 26.63
C HIS A 115 53.62 -0.58 27.35
N PRO A 116 54.28 -1.67 26.94
CA PRO A 116 55.55 -1.46 26.25
C PRO A 116 55.68 -2.32 24.98
N ALA A 117 56.68 -1.99 24.17
CA ALA A 117 57.08 -2.75 22.99
C ALA A 117 58.32 -3.60 23.30
N GLU A 118 58.57 -4.62 22.49
CA GLU A 118 59.93 -4.92 22.01
C GLU A 118 59.89 -5.74 20.71
N GLU A 119 60.87 -5.50 19.85
CA GLU A 119 61.14 -6.23 18.60
C GLU A 119 62.45 -7.02 18.82
N PRO A 120 62.66 -8.16 18.15
CA PRO A 120 63.69 -8.10 17.11
C PRO A 120 63.39 -8.97 15.88
N ALA A 121 64.12 -8.69 14.79
CA ALA A 121 64.05 -9.40 13.52
C ALA A 121 64.99 -10.63 13.45
N GLU A 122 64.66 -11.57 12.57
CA GLU A 122 65.62 -12.46 11.91
C GLU A 122 65.31 -12.55 10.40
N GLU A 123 66.27 -12.13 9.57
CA GLU A 123 66.55 -12.76 8.27
C GLU A 123 67.80 -13.64 8.45
N PRO A 124 68.02 -14.65 7.58
CA PRO A 124 69.09 -14.43 6.61
C PRO A 124 68.90 -15.07 5.21
N ALA A 125 69.24 -14.28 4.18
CA ALA A 125 70.12 -14.61 3.04
C ALA A 125 69.85 -15.81 2.08
N GLU A 126 69.82 -15.49 0.77
CA GLU A 126 70.80 -15.90 -0.28
C GLU A 126 71.47 -17.31 -0.20
N GLU A 127 71.72 -18.10 -1.27
CA GLU A 127 71.59 -17.88 -2.74
C GLU A 127 71.40 -19.25 -3.51
N PRO A 128 71.90 -19.55 -4.74
CA PRO A 128 71.08 -19.74 -5.95
C PRO A 128 71.14 -21.16 -6.58
N ALA A 129 70.54 -21.36 -7.77
CA ALA A 129 71.23 -21.85 -8.99
C ALA A 129 70.34 -22.61 -10.02
N GLU A 130 70.71 -22.42 -11.30
CA GLU A 130 70.52 -23.29 -12.48
C GLU A 130 69.11 -23.59 -13.07
N GLU A 131 68.88 -23.02 -14.26
CA GLU A 131 68.01 -23.55 -15.32
C GLU A 131 68.60 -24.87 -15.90
N PRO A 132 67.84 -25.61 -16.74
CA PRO A 132 68.07 -25.38 -18.17
C PRO A 132 66.78 -25.27 -19.01
N ALA A 133 66.90 -24.61 -20.16
CA ALA A 133 65.83 -24.47 -21.14
C ALA A 133 65.69 -25.69 -22.06
N GLU A 134 64.48 -25.90 -22.60
CA GLU A 134 64.28 -26.54 -23.90
C GLU A 134 63.47 -25.61 -24.81
N GLU A 135 63.94 -25.38 -26.03
CA GLU A 135 63.22 -24.67 -27.08
C GLU A 135 62.25 -25.62 -27.79
N ALA A 136 61.02 -25.17 -28.04
CA ALA A 136 60.12 -25.79 -29.02
C ALA A 136 59.32 -24.68 -29.73
N ALA A 137 59.61 -24.47 -31.01
CA ALA A 137 58.94 -23.48 -31.84
C ALA A 137 58.23 -24.15 -33.02
N GLU A 138 56.93 -23.89 -33.15
CA GLU A 138 56.19 -23.93 -34.42
C GLU A 138 55.30 -22.68 -34.51
N GLU A 139 54.99 -22.25 -35.74
CA GLU A 139 54.39 -20.94 -36.02
C GLU A 139 52.82 -20.98 -36.06
N PRO A 140 52.06 -20.04 -36.67
CA PRO A 140 50.90 -19.49 -35.98
C PRO A 140 49.57 -20.12 -36.44
N ALA A 141 48.72 -20.47 -35.49
CA ALA A 141 47.30 -20.69 -35.78
C ALA A 141 46.62 -19.35 -36.08
N GLU A 142 45.88 -19.27 -37.20
CA GLU A 142 45.26 -18.03 -37.67
C GLU A 142 44.23 -17.47 -36.68
N GLU A 143 44.13 -16.14 -36.62
CA GLU A 143 43.09 -15.45 -35.85
C GLU A 143 41.69 -15.84 -36.37
N PRO A 144 40.75 -16.24 -35.49
CA PRO A 144 39.33 -16.18 -35.79
C PRO A 144 38.97 -14.69 -35.83
N GLY A 145 39.12 -14.09 -37.02
CA GLY A 145 39.11 -12.64 -37.18
C GLY A 145 37.90 -11.96 -36.56
N GLU A 146 38.12 -10.79 -35.97
CA GLU A 146 37.09 -9.98 -35.32
C GLU A 146 36.00 -9.55 -36.32
N GLY A 147 34.98 -10.39 -36.46
CA GLY A 147 33.67 -9.95 -36.95
C GLY A 147 33.18 -8.82 -36.05
N PRO A 148 32.54 -7.78 -36.60
CA PRO A 148 32.23 -6.57 -35.84
C PRO A 148 31.38 -6.93 -34.62
N VAL A 149 31.95 -6.76 -33.42
CA VAL A 149 31.22 -6.88 -32.17
C VAL A 149 30.11 -5.83 -32.21
N VAL A 150 28.87 -6.30 -32.09
CA VAL A 150 27.67 -5.48 -32.30
C VAL A 150 27.48 -4.55 -31.08
N GLU A 151 28.18 -3.41 -31.07
CA GLU A 151 28.10 -2.36 -30.04
C GLU A 151 26.73 -1.63 -29.99
N GLU A 152 25.74 -2.08 -30.75
CA GLU A 152 24.52 -1.33 -31.10
C GLU A 152 23.56 -1.01 -29.94
N ASN A 153 23.86 -1.45 -28.70
CA ASN A 153 22.97 -1.28 -27.55
C ASN A 153 23.65 -0.72 -26.27
N CYS A 154 24.73 0.06 -26.41
CA CYS A 154 25.31 0.81 -25.29
C CYS A 154 25.52 2.31 -25.60
N PHE A 155 25.36 3.17 -24.59
CA PHE A 155 25.62 4.61 -24.69
C PHE A 155 26.81 5.02 -23.85
N ARG A 156 27.78 5.69 -24.47
CA ARG A 156 28.97 6.24 -23.83
C ARG A 156 28.83 7.76 -23.65
N ILE A 157 28.82 8.25 -22.42
CA ILE A 157 28.48 9.64 -22.04
C ILE A 157 29.67 10.30 -21.33
N LEU A 158 30.26 11.35 -21.92
CA LEU A 158 31.38 12.10 -21.34
C LEU A 158 30.87 13.21 -20.40
N VAL A 159 31.35 13.19 -19.16
CA VAL A 159 30.94 14.06 -18.03
C VAL A 159 32.14 14.40 -17.13
N SER A 160 32.07 15.50 -16.37
CA SER A 160 33.16 15.85 -15.44
C SER A 160 32.99 15.20 -14.07
N ALA A 161 34.11 14.65 -13.56
CA ALA A 161 34.19 14.11 -12.21
C ALA A 161 33.79 15.13 -11.14
N LYS A 162 34.16 16.40 -11.33
CA LYS A 162 33.97 17.48 -10.34
C LYS A 162 32.49 17.77 -10.10
N HIS A 163 31.70 17.84 -11.18
CA HIS A 163 30.25 18.03 -11.10
C HIS A 163 29.56 16.84 -10.42
N LEU A 164 29.92 15.60 -10.81
CA LEU A 164 29.41 14.37 -10.21
C LEU A 164 29.71 14.29 -8.70
N ILE A 165 30.96 14.52 -8.29
CA ILE A 165 31.42 14.48 -6.89
C ILE A 165 30.72 15.53 -6.01
N LEU A 166 30.39 16.70 -6.58
CA LEU A 166 29.73 17.79 -5.86
C LEU A 166 28.23 17.53 -5.65
N ALA A 167 27.55 16.96 -6.65
CA ALA A 167 26.09 16.82 -6.64
C ALA A 167 25.59 15.48 -6.07
N SER A 168 26.44 14.45 -5.96
CA SER A 168 26.06 13.08 -5.60
C SER A 168 27.00 12.45 -4.57
N SER A 169 26.46 11.93 -3.47
CA SER A 169 27.28 11.18 -2.51
C SER A 169 27.74 9.82 -3.05
N VAL A 170 26.99 9.24 -4.00
CA VAL A 170 27.30 7.96 -4.65
C VAL A 170 28.45 8.12 -5.63
N PHE A 171 28.39 9.07 -6.58
CA PHE A 171 29.52 9.33 -7.48
C PHE A 171 30.76 9.79 -6.71
N LYS A 172 30.61 10.53 -5.61
CA LYS A 172 31.72 10.83 -4.70
C LYS A 172 32.37 9.56 -4.13
N LYS A 173 31.60 8.60 -3.64
CA LYS A 173 32.11 7.30 -3.15
C LYS A 173 32.80 6.49 -4.26
N ILE A 174 32.28 6.52 -5.49
CA ILE A 174 32.87 5.83 -6.65
C ILE A 174 34.21 6.47 -7.05
N LEU A 175 34.25 7.80 -7.17
CA LEU A 175 35.39 8.55 -7.73
C LEU A 175 36.49 8.88 -6.70
N THR A 176 36.16 8.96 -5.40
CA THR A 176 37.13 9.29 -4.33
C THR A 176 37.19 8.23 -3.21
N GLY A 177 36.64 7.03 -3.43
CA GLY A 177 36.72 5.90 -2.49
C GLY A 177 38.00 5.07 -2.63
N GLY A 178 37.95 3.82 -2.15
CA GLY A 178 39.00 2.82 -2.33
C GLY A 178 38.72 1.79 -3.44
N TRP A 179 37.79 2.09 -4.35
CA TRP A 179 37.33 1.16 -5.39
C TRP A 179 38.23 1.18 -6.64
N LYS A 180 38.00 0.26 -7.58
CA LYS A 180 38.79 0.13 -8.81
C LYS A 180 38.71 1.40 -9.66
N GLU A 181 37.55 2.05 -9.63
CA GLU A 181 37.19 3.26 -10.36
C GLU A 181 38.00 4.46 -9.85
N SER A 182 37.98 4.73 -8.54
CA SER A 182 38.77 5.81 -7.93
C SER A 182 40.27 5.59 -8.08
N ILE A 183 40.77 4.36 -7.92
CA ILE A 183 42.18 4.03 -8.15
C ILE A 183 42.58 4.28 -9.61
N THR A 184 41.68 4.00 -10.57
CA THR A 184 41.92 4.28 -11.99
C THR A 184 41.92 5.78 -12.26
N TYR A 185 40.92 6.51 -11.75
CA TYR A 185 40.79 7.97 -11.89
C TYR A 185 42.01 8.71 -11.32
N LEU A 186 42.42 8.37 -10.09
CA LEU A 186 43.57 9.00 -9.41
C LEU A 186 44.91 8.69 -10.09
N ARG A 187 45.03 7.60 -10.85
CA ARG A 187 46.26 7.22 -11.59
C ARG A 187 46.31 7.72 -13.03
N LYS A 188 45.18 7.75 -13.73
CA LYS A 188 45.09 8.08 -15.17
C LYS A 188 44.51 9.46 -15.46
N GLY A 189 43.96 10.14 -14.46
CA GLY A 189 43.17 11.37 -14.63
C GLY A 189 41.81 11.17 -15.31
N SER A 190 41.43 9.92 -15.61
CA SER A 190 40.17 9.56 -16.29
C SER A 190 39.71 8.15 -15.92
N VAL A 191 38.40 7.87 -16.04
CA VAL A 191 37.80 6.59 -15.66
C VAL A 191 36.50 6.29 -16.42
N GLU A 192 36.20 5.02 -16.63
CA GLU A 192 34.90 4.53 -17.12
C GLU A 192 34.05 4.03 -15.94
N ILE A 193 32.76 4.39 -15.90
CA ILE A 193 31.78 3.94 -14.90
C ILE A 193 30.65 3.20 -15.62
N SER A 194 30.46 1.92 -15.32
CA SER A 194 29.33 1.15 -15.84
C SER A 194 28.02 1.60 -15.21
N ALA A 195 26.97 1.68 -16.04
CA ALA A 195 25.58 1.83 -15.65
C ALA A 195 24.74 0.85 -16.48
N ASP A 196 23.57 0.44 -15.99
CA ASP A 196 22.75 -0.57 -16.66
C ASP A 196 21.25 -0.29 -16.45
N SER A 197 20.41 -0.73 -17.39
CA SER A 197 18.93 -0.74 -17.29
C SER A 197 18.25 0.63 -17.10
N TRP A 198 18.99 1.74 -17.17
CA TRP A 198 18.41 3.08 -17.09
C TRP A 198 17.79 3.53 -18.41
N ASP A 199 16.76 4.38 -18.29
CA ASP A 199 16.26 5.19 -19.40
C ASP A 199 17.30 6.26 -19.77
N ILE A 200 17.67 6.33 -21.05
CA ILE A 200 18.75 7.22 -21.52
C ILE A 200 18.38 8.71 -21.40
N ASP A 201 17.13 9.09 -21.70
CA ASP A 201 16.69 10.48 -21.60
C ASP A 201 16.61 10.92 -20.14
N ALA A 202 16.12 10.06 -19.25
CA ALA A 202 16.10 10.31 -17.81
C ALA A 202 17.53 10.49 -17.25
N LEU A 203 18.48 9.66 -17.69
CA LEU A 203 19.89 9.77 -17.30
C LEU A 203 20.51 11.08 -17.82
N LEU A 204 20.27 11.44 -19.09
CA LEU A 204 20.76 12.69 -19.67
C LEU A 204 20.15 13.93 -18.99
N ILE A 205 18.88 13.90 -18.59
CA ILE A 205 18.24 14.96 -17.78
C ILE A 205 18.94 15.12 -16.44
N MET A 206 19.14 14.03 -15.69
CA MET A 206 19.83 14.07 -14.39
C MET A 206 21.28 14.59 -14.53
N LEU A 207 22.03 14.11 -15.54
CA LEU A 207 23.40 14.54 -15.75
C LEU A 207 23.50 16.02 -16.18
N ARG A 208 22.57 16.51 -17.01
CA ARG A 208 22.46 17.94 -17.36
C ARG A 208 22.13 18.83 -16.17
N ILE A 209 21.30 18.36 -15.23
CA ILE A 209 21.05 19.02 -13.94
C ILE A 209 22.35 19.14 -13.13
N ILE A 210 23.10 18.04 -13.01
CA ILE A 210 24.38 17.99 -12.28
C ILE A 210 25.45 18.92 -12.90
N HIS A 211 25.44 19.09 -14.22
CA HIS A 211 26.35 19.99 -14.94
C HIS A 211 25.78 21.41 -15.15
N CYS A 212 24.72 21.79 -14.43
CA CYS A 212 24.08 23.10 -14.49
C CYS A 212 23.58 23.55 -15.88
N GLN A 213 23.35 22.61 -16.82
CA GLN A 213 22.94 22.88 -18.20
C GLN A 213 21.43 23.13 -18.31
N SER A 214 20.91 24.02 -17.49
CA SER A 214 19.47 24.27 -17.31
C SER A 214 18.71 24.67 -18.58
N HIS A 215 19.42 25.25 -19.56
CA HIS A 215 18.90 25.58 -20.88
C HIS A 215 18.59 24.35 -21.77
N GLN A 216 19.06 23.15 -21.40
CA GLN A 216 18.82 21.89 -22.11
C GLN A 216 17.86 20.95 -21.37
N ILE A 217 17.22 21.42 -20.29
CA ILE A 217 16.27 20.64 -19.50
C ILE A 217 14.85 20.89 -20.04
N PRO A 218 14.06 19.84 -20.33
CA PRO A 218 12.66 20.00 -20.70
C PRO A 218 11.85 20.68 -19.58
N ARG A 219 11.02 21.68 -19.93
CA ARG A 219 10.10 22.31 -18.97
C ARG A 219 8.89 21.45 -18.59
N LYS A 220 8.66 20.36 -19.34
CA LYS A 220 7.57 19.42 -19.16
C LYS A 220 8.11 18.01 -19.43
N LEU A 221 7.68 17.07 -18.60
CA LEU A 221 7.95 15.64 -18.70
C LEU A 221 6.60 14.89 -18.71
N THR A 222 6.60 13.62 -19.09
CA THR A 222 5.49 12.70 -18.76
C THR A 222 5.62 12.26 -17.30
N LEU A 223 4.54 11.74 -16.70
CA LEU A 223 4.58 11.18 -15.35
C LEU A 223 5.64 10.08 -15.21
N GLU A 224 5.75 9.21 -16.22
CA GLU A 224 6.77 8.16 -16.26
C GLU A 224 8.19 8.71 -16.33
N MET A 225 8.46 9.70 -17.19
CA MET A 225 9.79 10.30 -17.30
C MET A 225 10.19 11.03 -16.01
N LEU A 226 9.24 11.72 -15.36
CA LEU A 226 9.44 12.31 -14.04
C LEU A 226 9.73 11.25 -12.96
N ALA A 227 9.02 10.11 -12.99
CA ALA A 227 9.27 8.98 -12.10
C ALA A 227 10.65 8.34 -12.32
N LYS A 228 11.07 8.15 -13.58
CA LYS A 228 12.40 7.64 -13.96
C LYS A 228 13.52 8.56 -13.48
N VAL A 229 13.39 9.88 -13.70
CA VAL A 229 14.33 10.89 -13.19
C VAL A 229 14.38 10.87 -11.66
N ALA A 230 13.26 10.66 -10.97
CA ALA A 230 13.22 10.49 -9.52
C ALA A 230 13.95 9.22 -9.04
N VAL A 231 13.77 8.06 -9.69
CA VAL A 231 14.48 6.81 -9.34
C VAL A 231 15.99 6.97 -9.50
N LEU A 232 16.45 7.57 -10.60
CA LEU A 232 17.86 7.89 -10.82
C LEU A 232 18.41 8.81 -9.73
N ALA A 233 17.68 9.87 -9.39
CA ALA A 233 18.11 10.87 -8.42
C ALA A 233 18.07 10.39 -6.96
N ASP A 234 17.28 9.35 -6.67
CA ASP A 234 17.31 8.57 -5.43
C ASP A 234 18.53 7.64 -5.40
N TYR A 235 18.69 6.79 -6.42
CA TYR A 235 19.79 5.82 -6.54
C TYR A 235 21.18 6.47 -6.47
N TYR A 236 21.37 7.61 -7.16
CA TYR A 236 22.63 8.36 -7.13
C TYR A 236 22.73 9.38 -5.99
N ASP A 237 21.74 9.48 -5.08
CA ASP A 237 21.70 10.47 -3.98
C ASP A 237 22.07 11.90 -4.44
N CYS A 238 21.33 12.40 -5.44
CA CYS A 238 21.49 13.75 -5.99
C CYS A 238 20.21 14.61 -5.88
N ARG A 239 19.22 14.15 -5.10
CA ARG A 239 17.89 14.75 -4.87
C ARG A 239 17.87 16.28 -4.75
N LYS A 240 18.86 16.86 -4.07
CA LYS A 240 18.98 18.32 -3.86
C LYS A 240 19.14 19.13 -5.14
N ALA A 241 19.73 18.55 -6.19
CA ALA A 241 19.87 19.21 -7.49
C ALA A 241 18.58 19.10 -8.33
N VAL A 242 17.88 17.96 -8.23
CA VAL A 242 16.69 17.66 -9.04
C VAL A 242 15.41 18.31 -8.48
N ILE A 243 15.28 18.42 -7.15
CA ILE A 243 14.08 18.98 -6.50
C ILE A 243 13.76 20.43 -6.93
N PHE A 244 14.76 21.20 -7.38
CA PHE A 244 14.55 22.55 -7.92
C PHE A 244 13.60 22.59 -9.14
N PHE A 245 13.55 21.52 -9.93
CA PHE A 245 12.71 21.42 -11.12
C PHE A 245 11.35 20.77 -10.85
N ALA A 246 11.16 20.16 -9.66
CA ALA A 246 10.01 19.33 -9.34
C ALA A 246 8.68 20.06 -9.52
N ASP A 247 8.52 21.23 -8.90
CA ASP A 247 7.28 22.02 -8.99
C ASP A 247 6.98 22.43 -10.44
N THR A 248 8.01 22.69 -11.26
CA THR A 248 7.81 23.05 -12.68
C THR A 248 7.28 21.87 -13.48
N TRP A 249 7.80 20.66 -13.24
CA TRP A 249 7.34 19.45 -13.92
C TRP A 249 5.99 18.96 -13.43
N ILE A 250 5.76 18.91 -12.11
CA ILE A 250 4.51 18.43 -11.49
C ILE A 250 3.32 19.31 -11.93
N ASN A 251 3.48 20.64 -11.96
CA ASN A 251 2.45 21.55 -12.45
C ASN A 251 2.32 21.60 -14.00
N ALA A 252 3.16 20.88 -14.73
CA ALA A 252 3.14 20.78 -16.20
C ALA A 252 2.67 19.40 -16.72
N LEU A 253 2.29 18.48 -15.83
CA LEU A 253 1.61 17.24 -16.19
C LEU A 253 0.18 17.54 -16.64
N ASP A 254 -0.23 17.01 -17.80
CA ASP A 254 -1.63 17.11 -18.26
C ASP A 254 -2.56 16.13 -17.52
N GLU A 255 -1.95 15.09 -16.94
CA GLU A 255 -2.62 13.99 -16.24
C GLU A 255 -2.98 14.41 -14.80
N THR A 256 -4.23 14.20 -14.40
CA THR A 256 -4.60 14.21 -12.98
C THR A 256 -4.22 12.90 -12.31
N ILE A 257 -4.27 12.84 -10.97
CA ILE A 257 -4.16 11.56 -10.25
C ILE A 257 -5.30 10.63 -10.72
N PRO A 258 -5.03 9.35 -11.06
CA PRO A 258 -6.05 8.43 -11.51
C PRO A 258 -7.16 8.21 -10.46
N ALA A 259 -8.41 8.16 -10.93
CA ALA A 259 -9.58 7.83 -10.10
C ALA A 259 -9.80 6.31 -9.91
N THR A 260 -8.82 5.50 -10.31
CA THR A 260 -8.80 4.03 -10.26
C THR A 260 -7.43 3.53 -9.84
N TYR A 261 -7.34 2.30 -9.32
CA TYR A 261 -6.05 1.67 -9.06
C TYR A 261 -5.38 1.28 -10.39
N SER A 262 -4.22 1.86 -10.68
CA SER A 262 -3.47 1.65 -11.93
C SER A 262 -1.96 1.76 -11.69
N ARG A 263 -1.15 1.40 -12.71
CA ARG A 263 0.29 1.69 -12.73
C ARG A 263 0.59 3.16 -12.44
N ASP A 264 -0.13 4.05 -13.11
CA ASP A 264 0.11 5.49 -13.06
C ASP A 264 -0.26 6.08 -11.69
N LEU A 265 -1.16 5.45 -10.94
CA LEU A 265 -1.42 5.80 -9.54
C LEU A 265 -0.20 5.50 -8.64
N ILE A 266 0.54 4.41 -8.91
CA ILE A 266 1.76 4.08 -8.19
C ILE A 266 2.94 4.96 -8.64
N LEU A 267 3.00 5.37 -9.91
CA LEU A 267 3.92 6.42 -10.37
C LEU A 267 3.65 7.75 -9.67
N TRP A 268 2.39 8.17 -9.56
CA TRP A 268 1.98 9.36 -8.80
C TRP A 268 2.34 9.26 -7.32
N LEU A 269 2.13 8.11 -6.69
CA LEU A 269 2.51 7.83 -5.31
C LEU A 269 4.03 8.00 -5.10
N TRP A 270 4.85 7.44 -5.99
CA TRP A 270 6.30 7.59 -5.97
C TRP A 270 6.76 9.04 -6.16
N VAL A 271 6.25 9.72 -7.19
CA VAL A 271 6.56 11.13 -7.49
C VAL A 271 6.19 12.04 -6.32
N ALA A 272 4.98 11.89 -5.76
CA ALA A 272 4.51 12.70 -4.64
C ALA A 272 5.28 12.42 -3.34
N TRP A 273 5.70 11.17 -3.09
CA TRP A 273 6.59 10.82 -1.99
C TRP A 273 7.97 11.48 -2.15
N TYR A 274 8.63 11.20 -3.28
CA TYR A 274 10.01 11.58 -3.54
C TYR A 274 10.21 13.09 -3.62
N PHE A 275 9.27 13.84 -4.21
CA PHE A 275 9.34 15.31 -4.26
C PHE A 275 8.65 16.00 -3.07
N HIS A 276 8.12 15.24 -2.11
CA HIS A 276 7.40 15.75 -0.93
C HIS A 276 6.18 16.63 -1.26
N HIS A 277 5.30 16.15 -2.14
CA HIS A 277 4.06 16.85 -2.50
C HIS A 277 2.86 16.29 -1.71
N PRO A 278 2.52 16.85 -0.52
CA PRO A 278 1.71 16.15 0.48
C PRO A 278 0.24 15.94 0.08
N ALA A 279 -0.34 16.85 -0.70
CA ALA A 279 -1.72 16.72 -1.20
C ALA A 279 -1.83 15.50 -2.13
N ASN A 280 -0.99 15.45 -3.16
CA ASN A 280 -0.93 14.36 -4.14
C ASN A 280 -0.59 13.02 -3.47
N PHE A 281 0.26 13.02 -2.44
CA PHE A 281 0.58 11.81 -1.67
C PHE A 281 -0.64 11.31 -0.87
N LYS A 282 -1.37 12.21 -0.19
CA LYS A 282 -2.58 11.83 0.55
C LYS A 282 -3.71 11.39 -0.38
N GLU A 283 -3.86 12.01 -1.55
CA GLU A 283 -4.84 11.61 -2.57
C GLU A 283 -4.48 10.25 -3.21
N ALA A 284 -3.25 10.07 -3.69
CA ALA A 284 -2.82 8.82 -4.32
C ALA A 284 -2.88 7.63 -3.34
N THR A 285 -2.48 7.82 -2.07
CA THR A 285 -2.62 6.77 -1.05
C THR A 285 -4.10 6.47 -0.72
N SER A 286 -4.95 7.49 -0.60
CA SER A 286 -6.40 7.32 -0.38
C SER A 286 -7.04 6.50 -1.50
N THR A 287 -6.84 6.90 -2.76
CA THR A 287 -7.32 6.17 -3.94
C THR A 287 -6.80 4.73 -3.94
N ALA A 288 -5.51 4.52 -3.71
CA ALA A 288 -4.90 3.19 -3.76
C ALA A 288 -5.47 2.24 -2.69
N MET A 289 -5.66 2.71 -1.46
CA MET A 289 -6.27 1.92 -0.38
C MET A 289 -7.75 1.64 -0.63
N SER A 290 -8.49 2.61 -1.18
CA SER A 290 -9.93 2.52 -1.40
C SER A 290 -10.31 1.60 -2.56
N LEU A 291 -9.49 1.56 -3.62
CA LEU A 291 -9.84 0.99 -4.94
C LEU A 291 -9.01 -0.22 -5.37
N SER A 292 -7.95 -0.59 -4.64
CA SER A 292 -7.19 -1.81 -4.96
C SER A 292 -7.97 -3.08 -4.63
N ASN A 293 -8.02 -4.00 -5.59
CA ASN A 293 -8.66 -5.31 -5.46
C ASN A 293 -7.83 -6.33 -4.65
N GLY A 294 -6.58 -6.01 -4.29
CA GLY A 294 -5.67 -6.94 -3.62
C GLY A 294 -4.52 -6.23 -2.92
N TRP A 295 -3.36 -6.89 -2.85
CA TRP A 295 -2.16 -6.32 -2.25
C TRP A 295 -1.64 -5.12 -3.08
N ILE A 296 -1.41 -3.99 -2.42
CA ILE A 296 -0.81 -2.80 -3.05
C ILE A 296 0.71 -3.02 -3.12
N GLY A 297 1.28 -2.92 -4.31
CA GLY A 297 2.72 -3.07 -4.55
C GLY A 297 3.41 -1.74 -4.90
N ASN A 298 4.75 -1.72 -4.86
CA ASN A 298 5.56 -0.57 -5.28
C ASN A 298 5.95 -0.60 -6.78
N LEU A 299 5.65 -1.67 -7.51
CA LEU A 299 6.10 -1.91 -8.89
C LEU A 299 7.62 -1.78 -9.06
N GLY A 300 8.39 -2.16 -8.04
CA GLY A 300 9.86 -2.02 -8.05
C GLY A 300 10.40 -0.59 -7.82
N LEU A 301 9.52 0.41 -7.65
CA LEU A 301 9.94 1.78 -7.34
C LEU A 301 10.50 1.88 -5.90
N PRO A 302 11.39 2.84 -5.59
CA PRO A 302 11.97 3.04 -4.24
C PRO A 302 11.00 3.59 -3.18
N ILE A 303 9.69 3.33 -3.31
CA ILE A 303 8.70 3.65 -2.28
C ILE A 303 9.05 2.82 -1.02
N PRO A 304 9.27 3.44 0.16
CA PRO A 304 9.63 2.71 1.37
C PRO A 304 8.59 1.64 1.73
N GLU A 305 9.08 0.42 1.96
CA GLU A 305 8.27 -0.76 2.33
C GLU A 305 7.35 -0.51 3.54
N LYS A 306 7.73 0.38 4.47
CA LYS A 306 6.85 0.77 5.58
C LYS A 306 5.55 1.46 5.10
N ILE A 307 5.61 2.27 4.05
CA ILE A 307 4.45 2.95 3.47
C ILE A 307 3.55 1.92 2.79
N ILE A 308 4.13 1.05 1.96
CA ILE A 308 3.42 -0.03 1.27
C ILE A 308 2.69 -0.94 2.27
N ARG A 309 3.38 -1.34 3.35
CA ARG A 309 2.77 -2.11 4.43
C ARG A 309 1.66 -1.35 5.13
N SER A 310 1.90 -0.10 5.54
CA SER A 310 0.90 0.70 6.26
C SER A 310 -0.37 0.97 5.44
N MET A 311 -0.25 1.09 4.11
CA MET A 311 -1.39 1.19 3.19
C MET A 311 -2.17 -0.13 3.11
N ASN A 312 -1.48 -1.25 3.02
CA ASN A 312 -2.10 -2.58 3.04
C ASN A 312 -2.79 -2.86 4.39
N ASP A 313 -2.15 -2.50 5.51
CA ASP A 313 -2.72 -2.64 6.87
C ASP A 313 -4.00 -1.80 7.01
N LYS A 314 -3.98 -0.52 6.57
CA LYS A 314 -5.17 0.35 6.54
C LYS A 314 -6.29 -0.24 5.68
N ARG A 315 -5.98 -0.67 4.45
CA ARG A 315 -6.97 -1.29 3.53
C ARG A 315 -7.62 -2.53 4.17
N GLN A 316 -6.80 -3.44 4.68
CA GLN A 316 -7.28 -4.69 5.27
C GLN A 316 -8.10 -4.43 6.54
N GLY A 317 -7.65 -3.49 7.39
CA GLY A 317 -8.39 -3.08 8.60
C GLY A 317 -9.76 -2.46 8.29
N ALA A 318 -9.84 -1.60 7.27
CA ALA A 318 -11.10 -0.98 6.86
C ALA A 318 -12.10 -1.99 6.27
N ILE A 319 -11.62 -2.92 5.42
CA ILE A 319 -12.46 -4.00 4.87
C ILE A 319 -12.92 -4.95 5.99
N ALA A 320 -12.00 -5.38 6.87
CA ALA A 320 -12.32 -6.24 8.02
C ALA A 320 -13.33 -5.58 8.97
N GLY A 321 -13.14 -4.30 9.29
CA GLY A 321 -14.02 -3.54 10.20
C GLY A 321 -15.44 -3.40 9.65
N LEU A 322 -15.60 -3.10 8.36
CA LEU A 322 -16.92 -3.03 7.73
C LEU A 322 -17.63 -4.39 7.68
N ILE A 323 -16.90 -5.48 7.38
CA ILE A 323 -17.48 -6.83 7.42
C ILE A 323 -17.90 -7.20 8.85
N PHE A 324 -17.04 -6.95 9.85
CA PHE A 324 -17.34 -7.17 11.26
C PHE A 324 -18.58 -6.37 11.71
N GLN A 325 -18.70 -5.10 11.33
CA GLN A 325 -19.86 -4.26 11.66
C GLN A 325 -21.18 -4.82 11.10
N LEU A 326 -21.16 -5.41 9.91
CA LEU A 326 -22.33 -6.08 9.32
C LEU A 326 -22.68 -7.36 10.09
N GLU A 327 -21.70 -8.18 10.47
CA GLU A 327 -21.91 -9.41 11.22
C GLU A 327 -22.38 -9.16 12.66
N GLU A 328 -21.75 -8.22 13.37
CA GLU A 328 -22.17 -7.78 14.70
C GLU A 328 -23.61 -7.25 14.66
N THR A 329 -23.92 -6.35 13.71
CA THR A 329 -25.28 -5.82 13.54
C THR A 329 -26.30 -6.90 13.19
N ARG A 330 -25.93 -7.92 12.39
CA ARG A 330 -26.78 -9.08 12.11
C ARG A 330 -27.06 -9.87 13.39
N ASP A 331 -26.04 -10.14 14.20
CA ASP A 331 -26.15 -11.00 15.39
C ASP A 331 -26.87 -10.26 16.54
N GLU A 332 -26.72 -8.95 16.64
CA GLU A 332 -27.52 -8.06 17.50
C GLU A 332 -29.01 -8.03 17.12
N LEU A 333 -29.31 -7.95 15.82
CA LEU A 333 -30.70 -8.04 15.33
C LEU A 333 -31.28 -9.45 15.54
N GLN A 334 -30.45 -10.50 15.47
CA GLN A 334 -30.86 -11.88 15.72
C GLN A 334 -31.20 -12.13 17.19
N ASN A 335 -30.40 -11.62 18.12
CA ASN A 335 -30.61 -11.80 19.55
C ASN A 335 -31.64 -10.80 20.14
N GLY A 336 -31.89 -9.69 19.44
CA GLY A 336 -32.88 -8.68 19.80
C GLY A 336 -32.36 -7.51 20.64
N SER A 337 -31.04 -7.36 20.81
CA SER A 337 -30.44 -6.16 21.43
C SER A 337 -30.64 -4.90 20.58
N LYS A 338 -30.77 -5.06 19.25
CA LYS A 338 -30.93 -3.97 18.27
C LYS A 338 -32.31 -4.07 17.62
N GLY A 339 -32.92 -2.92 17.30
CA GLY A 339 -34.34 -2.83 16.93
C GLY A 339 -35.20 -2.30 18.09
N CYS A 340 -36.44 -1.86 17.79
CA CYS A 340 -37.35 -1.29 18.79
C CYS A 340 -38.42 -2.29 19.32
N GLY A 341 -38.27 -3.58 19.02
CA GLY A 341 -39.26 -4.62 19.30
C GLY A 341 -39.09 -5.84 18.40
N PHE A 342 -39.74 -6.94 18.73
CA PHE A 342 -39.54 -8.26 18.11
C PHE A 342 -39.77 -8.25 16.58
N GLU A 343 -40.80 -7.56 16.10
CA GLU A 343 -41.09 -7.44 14.67
C GLU A 343 -40.00 -6.63 13.96
N CYS A 344 -39.50 -5.56 14.59
CA CYS A 344 -38.46 -4.71 14.04
C CYS A 344 -37.12 -5.46 13.93
N SER A 345 -36.67 -6.11 15.01
CA SER A 345 -35.43 -6.89 15.01
C SER A 345 -35.51 -8.05 14.01
N SER A 346 -36.61 -8.83 14.02
CA SER A 346 -36.81 -9.96 13.10
C SER A 346 -36.86 -9.56 11.63
N ILE A 347 -37.55 -8.46 11.28
CA ILE A 347 -37.66 -7.99 9.90
C ILE A 347 -36.32 -7.42 9.41
N MET A 348 -35.61 -6.65 10.25
CA MET A 348 -34.30 -6.11 9.89
C MET A 348 -33.22 -7.20 9.82
N TYR A 349 -33.21 -8.17 10.72
CA TYR A 349 -32.36 -9.37 10.63
C TYR A 349 -32.60 -10.13 9.32
N GLY A 350 -33.87 -10.42 9.01
CA GLY A 350 -34.25 -11.14 7.81
C GLY A 350 -34.00 -10.37 6.51
N ALA A 351 -33.96 -9.04 6.55
CA ALA A 351 -33.56 -8.20 5.43
C ALA A 351 -32.02 -8.16 5.30
N LEU A 352 -31.29 -7.86 6.37
CA LEU A 352 -29.82 -7.77 6.36
C LEU A 352 -29.19 -9.09 5.90
N THR A 353 -29.67 -10.22 6.42
CA THR A 353 -29.23 -11.56 6.03
C THR A 353 -29.45 -11.81 4.53
N LYS A 354 -30.55 -11.32 3.94
CA LYS A 354 -30.81 -11.45 2.50
C LYS A 354 -29.90 -10.57 1.66
N GLU A 355 -29.73 -9.30 2.02
CA GLU A 355 -28.87 -8.37 1.28
C GLU A 355 -27.39 -8.80 1.36
N MET A 356 -26.93 -9.25 2.53
CA MET A 356 -25.61 -9.87 2.69
C MET A 356 -25.45 -11.17 1.89
N HIS A 357 -26.50 -12.00 1.77
CA HIS A 357 -26.44 -13.20 0.94
C HIS A 357 -26.36 -12.86 -0.57
N LEU A 358 -27.21 -11.95 -1.04
CA LEU A 358 -27.24 -11.49 -2.43
C LEU A 358 -25.93 -10.83 -2.88
N ASN A 359 -25.23 -10.18 -1.96
CA ASN A 359 -23.91 -9.57 -2.19
C ASN A 359 -22.72 -10.50 -1.88
N ALA A 360 -22.97 -11.80 -1.66
CA ALA A 360 -22.01 -12.84 -1.31
C ALA A 360 -21.24 -12.64 0.03
N LEU A 361 -21.66 -11.68 0.86
CA LEU A 361 -20.97 -11.31 2.10
C LEU A 361 -21.14 -12.36 3.22
N LEU A 362 -22.24 -13.12 3.27
CA LEU A 362 -22.37 -14.25 4.22
C LEU A 362 -21.44 -15.42 3.90
N SER A 363 -20.99 -15.53 2.65
CA SER A 363 -20.05 -16.55 2.17
C SER A 363 -18.60 -16.10 2.22
N LEU A 364 -18.34 -14.82 2.50
CA LEU A 364 -16.99 -14.36 2.80
C LEU A 364 -16.54 -15.00 4.12
N ARG A 365 -15.53 -15.88 4.03
CA ARG A 365 -14.51 -16.01 5.09
C ARG A 365 -13.30 -15.23 4.59
N PRO A 366 -13.26 -13.91 4.80
CA PRO A 366 -12.40 -13.03 4.04
C PRO A 366 -11.04 -12.97 4.74
N VAL A 367 -10.20 -13.96 4.43
CA VAL A 367 -8.83 -14.00 4.96
C VAL A 367 -8.01 -12.88 4.29
N ALA A 368 -7.23 -12.16 5.10
CA ALA A 368 -6.22 -11.24 4.60
C ALA A 368 -5.33 -11.91 3.52
N PRO A 369 -5.06 -11.26 2.37
CA PRO A 369 -5.17 -9.82 2.11
C PRO A 369 -6.46 -9.37 1.39
N PHE A 370 -7.57 -10.12 1.47
CA PHE A 370 -8.84 -9.78 0.80
C PHE A 370 -8.70 -9.64 -0.73
N PRO A 371 -8.45 -10.74 -1.47
CA PRO A 371 -8.42 -10.71 -2.94
C PRO A 371 -9.79 -10.37 -3.53
N ASP A 372 -9.78 -9.77 -4.72
CA ASP A 372 -10.92 -9.35 -5.54
C ASP A 372 -11.95 -8.44 -4.83
N LEU A 373 -11.54 -7.78 -3.75
CA LEU A 373 -12.40 -6.96 -2.90
C LEU A 373 -11.76 -5.61 -2.59
N ASN A 374 -12.16 -4.56 -3.32
CA ASN A 374 -11.82 -3.18 -2.94
C ASN A 374 -12.84 -2.58 -1.96
N TYR A 375 -12.36 -1.73 -1.06
CA TYR A 375 -13.17 -1.14 0.02
C TYR A 375 -14.34 -0.30 -0.52
N ARG A 376 -14.09 0.55 -1.53
CA ARG A 376 -15.12 1.42 -2.10
C ARG A 376 -16.32 0.63 -2.64
N SER A 377 -16.06 -0.47 -3.36
CA SER A 377 -17.13 -1.33 -3.89
C SER A 377 -17.88 -2.07 -2.78
N LEU A 378 -17.23 -2.40 -1.66
CA LEU A 378 -17.91 -2.97 -0.49
C LEU A 378 -18.83 -1.95 0.18
N VAL A 379 -18.37 -0.72 0.41
CA VAL A 379 -19.19 0.37 0.94
C VAL A 379 -20.40 0.64 0.03
N GLN A 380 -20.17 0.78 -1.28
CA GLN A 380 -21.25 1.05 -2.24
C GLN A 380 -22.27 -0.09 -2.32
N LYS A 381 -21.85 -1.37 -2.18
CA LYS A 381 -22.77 -2.51 -2.00
C LYS A 381 -23.63 -2.33 -0.75
N VAL A 382 -23.05 -2.05 0.42
CA VAL A 382 -23.80 -1.85 1.68
C VAL A 382 -24.76 -0.66 1.59
N LEU A 383 -24.33 0.46 1.01
CA LEU A 383 -25.18 1.64 0.79
C LEU A 383 -26.35 1.38 -0.18
N SER A 384 -26.21 0.42 -1.09
CA SER A 384 -27.27 -0.01 -2.01
C SER A 384 -28.32 -0.95 -1.41
N PHE A 385 -28.11 -1.47 -0.19
CA PHE A 385 -28.97 -2.48 0.42
C PHE A 385 -30.44 -2.03 0.50
N ARG A 386 -31.35 -2.90 0.05
CA ARG A 386 -32.78 -2.61 -0.01
C ARG A 386 -33.41 -2.67 1.39
N SER A 387 -33.57 -1.51 2.01
CA SER A 387 -34.30 -1.39 3.28
C SER A 387 -35.73 -1.95 3.18
N PRO A 388 -36.18 -2.77 4.15
CA PRO A 388 -37.52 -3.35 4.14
C PRO A 388 -38.59 -2.31 4.47
N VAL A 389 -39.82 -2.53 3.98
CA VAL A 389 -40.98 -1.69 4.26
C VAL A 389 -42.09 -2.56 4.86
N TRP A 390 -42.54 -2.20 6.05
CA TRP A 390 -43.64 -2.87 6.75
C TRP A 390 -44.49 -1.87 7.53
N TYR A 391 -45.65 -2.33 8.01
CA TYR A 391 -46.66 -1.50 8.67
C TYR A 391 -46.88 -1.99 10.10
N GLY A 392 -47.03 -1.05 11.04
CA GLY A 392 -47.36 -1.37 12.42
C GLY A 392 -48.84 -1.74 12.58
N GLN A 393 -49.15 -2.70 13.46
CA GLN A 393 -50.53 -2.94 13.88
C GLN A 393 -50.97 -1.89 14.89
N PHE A 394 -51.92 -1.02 14.53
CA PHE A 394 -53.09 -0.67 15.37
C PHE A 394 -54.11 0.20 14.61
N SER A 395 -55.36 0.16 15.06
CA SER A 395 -56.55 0.80 14.48
C SER A 395 -57.12 0.14 13.21
N TYR A 396 -58.45 0.02 13.17
CA TYR A 396 -59.23 -0.47 12.01
C TYR A 396 -59.25 0.49 10.81
N TYR A 397 -58.67 1.69 10.94
CA TYR A 397 -58.85 2.81 10.01
C TYR A 397 -57.55 3.44 9.50
N SER A 398 -56.37 2.99 9.91
CA SER A 398 -55.11 3.51 9.36
C SER A 398 -53.97 2.51 9.50
N SER A 399 -53.16 2.37 8.45
CA SER A 399 -51.91 1.61 8.46
C SER A 399 -50.75 2.58 8.27
N TYR A 400 -49.95 2.75 9.31
CA TYR A 400 -48.75 3.59 9.24
C TYR A 400 -47.53 2.70 8.95
N GLN A 401 -46.70 3.14 7.99
CA GLN A 401 -45.39 2.53 7.77
C GLN A 401 -44.59 2.62 9.07
N HIS A 402 -43.94 1.53 9.47
CA HIS A 402 -43.09 1.52 10.64
C HIS A 402 -41.86 2.42 10.42
N ASN A 403 -41.57 3.27 11.41
CA ASN A 403 -40.45 4.21 11.38
C ASN A 403 -39.80 4.26 12.76
N CYS A 404 -38.51 3.91 12.83
CA CYS A 404 -37.67 4.06 14.00
C CYS A 404 -36.19 4.19 13.58
N GLN A 405 -35.29 4.45 14.53
CA GLN A 405 -33.85 4.56 14.27
C GLN A 405 -33.18 3.27 13.71
N TYR A 406 -33.92 2.17 13.60
CA TYR A 406 -33.44 0.91 13.01
C TYR A 406 -34.20 0.49 11.74
N SER A 407 -35.21 1.25 11.29
CA SER A 407 -36.12 0.77 10.24
C SER A 407 -35.63 0.93 8.79
N THR A 408 -34.39 1.39 8.60
CA THR A 408 -33.70 1.43 7.29
C THR A 408 -32.20 1.22 7.49
N PHE A 409 -31.51 0.69 6.49
CA PHE A 409 -30.05 0.50 6.56
C PHE A 409 -29.27 1.82 6.66
N LYS A 410 -29.80 2.92 6.08
CA LYS A 410 -29.23 4.26 6.23
C LYS A 410 -29.25 4.79 7.67
N LEU A 411 -30.18 4.33 8.51
CA LEU A 411 -30.22 4.66 9.95
C LEU A 411 -29.47 3.62 10.80
N LEU A 412 -29.11 2.47 10.22
CA LEU A 412 -28.48 1.34 10.91
C LEU A 412 -26.94 1.37 10.84
N PHE A 413 -26.39 1.93 9.76
CA PHE A 413 -24.95 2.01 9.48
C PHE A 413 -24.43 3.46 9.36
N ASP A 414 -25.26 4.45 9.70
CA ASP A 414 -24.97 5.89 9.57
C ASP A 414 -24.40 6.29 8.19
N VAL A 415 -23.48 7.26 8.14
CA VAL A 415 -22.78 7.70 6.94
C VAL A 415 -21.47 6.93 6.82
N LEU A 416 -21.49 5.87 6.01
CA LEU A 416 -20.25 5.18 5.58
C LEU A 416 -19.52 6.05 4.56
N GLU A 417 -18.25 6.38 4.83
CA GLU A 417 -17.35 6.99 3.86
C GLU A 417 -16.87 5.93 2.86
N ASP A 418 -16.93 6.22 1.56
CA ASP A 418 -16.57 5.28 0.49
C ASP A 418 -15.08 5.35 0.08
N THR A 419 -14.28 6.08 0.85
CA THR A 419 -12.83 6.18 0.74
C THR A 419 -12.15 5.91 2.10
N ILE A 420 -10.87 5.52 2.05
CA ILE A 420 -10.01 5.35 3.22
C ILE A 420 -9.10 6.55 3.31
N GLU A 421 -9.02 7.22 4.47
CA GLU A 421 -8.17 8.41 4.61
C GLU A 421 -6.71 8.09 4.26
N GLY A 422 -6.15 8.85 3.32
CA GLY A 422 -4.76 8.75 2.87
C GLY A 422 -3.73 8.98 3.96
N HIS A 423 -2.45 8.76 3.64
CA HIS A 423 -1.36 9.03 4.56
C HIS A 423 -0.90 10.49 4.51
N ASP A 424 -0.71 11.09 5.69
CA ASP A 424 0.00 12.36 5.79
C ASP A 424 1.51 12.14 5.65
N LEU A 425 2.10 12.86 4.70
CA LEU A 425 3.51 12.78 4.35
C LEU A 425 4.43 13.06 5.57
N LYS A 426 4.03 14.00 6.44
CA LYS A 426 4.83 14.47 7.57
C LYS A 426 5.09 13.39 8.63
N ASP A 427 4.17 12.46 8.81
CA ASP A 427 4.29 11.38 9.78
C ASP A 427 4.87 10.11 9.15
N SER A 428 4.80 10.02 7.82
CA SER A 428 5.51 9.02 7.01
C SER A 428 7.03 9.28 6.94
N ILE A 429 7.49 10.53 7.09
CA ILE A 429 8.91 10.93 7.06
C ILE A 429 9.64 10.73 8.41
N LYS A 430 8.93 10.67 9.54
CA LYS A 430 9.52 10.47 10.89
C LYS A 430 9.77 8.98 11.24
N VAL A 431 9.58 8.11 10.25
CA VAL A 431 9.65 6.64 10.20
C VAL A 431 11.03 5.99 10.27
#